data_AF-A0A4Q6B742-F1
#
_entry.id   AF-A0A4Q6B742-F1
#
_cell.length_a   1.000
_cell.length_b   1.000
_cell.length_c   1.000
_cell.angle_alpha   90.00
_cell.angle_beta   90.00
_cell.angle_gamma   90.00
#
_symmetry.space_group_name_H-M   'P 1'
#
loop_
_entity.id
_entity.type
_entity.pdbx_description
1 polymer ?
#
loop_
_entity_poly.entity_id
_entity_poly.type
_entity_poly.pdbx_seq_one_letter_code
_entity_poly.pdbx_strand_id
1 'polypeptide(L)'
;SSDVWSHREIFAIDEDGKQTGMAGVPPDSFSAEGQLWGMPVFKWEALKETNYKWWVDRLRKNIELFDLVRLDHFRAFEAYWEVAAGEKTAKNGEWKPGPRSDFFHVMEKELGQLPFVAEDLGDINQDVLNLRDEFHLPGMKVLQFAFGEDMPQSDYIPHNYDKNFLVYSGTHDNNTTVGWFKTEADEGVKQRISRYAGFEVTEANIHQVFARMAFGSVAQIAVLPIQDVLGLDESARMNTPSSSENNWAWRLLPNQINAGTEKYLLELTKTYNRQ
;
A
#
# COMPACT_ATOMS: atom_id res chain seq x y z
N SER A 1 13.43 16.41 -8.62
CA SER A 1 13.70 15.44 -9.70
C SER A 1 13.75 16.17 -11.04
N SER A 2 14.05 15.47 -12.14
CA SER A 2 13.88 16.02 -13.49
C SER A 2 12.44 16.48 -13.74
N ASP A 3 11.45 15.76 -13.22
CA ASP A 3 10.03 16.09 -13.40
C ASP A 3 9.68 17.46 -12.84
N VAL A 4 10.12 17.75 -11.61
CA VAL A 4 9.90 19.06 -10.98
C VAL A 4 10.70 20.15 -11.71
N TRP A 5 11.92 19.83 -12.17
CA TRP A 5 12.74 20.79 -12.90
C TRP A 5 12.10 21.20 -14.24
N SER A 6 11.53 20.25 -14.99
CA SER A 6 10.96 20.48 -16.32
C SER A 6 9.49 20.91 -16.33
N HIS A 7 8.77 20.75 -15.22
CA HIS A 7 7.33 21.02 -15.12
C HIS A 7 6.96 21.79 -13.83
N ARG A 8 7.68 22.87 -13.50
CA ARG A 8 7.44 23.63 -12.25
C ARG A 8 6.00 24.13 -12.11
N GLU A 9 5.34 24.41 -13.22
CA GLU A 9 3.98 24.92 -13.31
C GLU A 9 2.93 23.99 -12.68
N ILE A 10 3.18 22.68 -12.63
CA ILE A 10 2.25 21.70 -12.07
C ILE A 10 2.55 21.32 -10.61
N PHE A 11 3.59 21.89 -10.00
CA PHE A 11 3.98 21.62 -8.61
C PHE A 11 3.88 22.88 -7.75
N ALA A 12 3.71 22.71 -6.43
CA ALA A 12 3.76 23.77 -5.43
C ALA A 12 5.19 24.33 -5.25
N ILE A 13 5.67 24.98 -6.30
CA ILE A 13 6.96 25.63 -6.45
C ILE A 13 6.73 27.08 -6.89
N ASP A 14 7.51 28.02 -6.36
CA ASP A 14 7.51 29.44 -6.76
C ASP A 14 8.43 29.74 -7.95
N GLU A 15 8.47 31.00 -8.39
CA GLU A 15 9.29 31.45 -9.54
C GLU A 15 10.79 31.26 -9.31
N ASP A 16 11.24 31.36 -8.05
CA ASP A 16 12.63 31.15 -7.62
C ASP A 16 13.00 29.66 -7.54
N GLY A 17 12.03 28.76 -7.70
CA GLY A 17 12.22 27.31 -7.63
C GLY A 17 12.16 26.74 -6.21
N LYS A 18 11.65 27.48 -5.24
CA LYS A 18 11.45 27.01 -3.85
C LYS A 18 10.09 26.35 -3.70
N GLN A 19 10.03 25.33 -2.84
CA GLN A 19 8.78 24.70 -2.47
C GLN A 19 7.90 25.65 -1.67
N THR A 20 6.61 25.64 -1.93
CA THR A 20 5.59 26.38 -1.18
C THR A 20 4.67 25.46 -0.38
N GLY A 21 4.44 24.24 -0.87
CA GLY A 21 3.64 23.21 -0.22
C GLY A 21 4.30 21.83 -0.35
N MET A 22 4.29 21.07 0.74
CA MET A 22 4.93 19.76 0.87
C MET A 22 3.90 18.69 1.18
N ALA A 23 4.10 17.50 0.62
CA ALA A 23 3.27 16.35 0.90
C ALA A 23 3.64 15.70 2.25
N GLY A 24 2.62 15.15 2.89
CA GLY A 24 2.75 14.32 4.06
C GLY A 24 1.44 13.63 4.39
N VAL A 25 1.33 13.15 5.63
CA VAL A 25 0.09 12.67 6.24
C VAL A 25 -0.04 13.25 7.64
N PRO A 26 -1.27 13.52 8.12
CA PRO A 26 -1.49 14.05 9.45
C PRO A 26 -1.01 13.07 10.54
N PRO A 27 -0.88 13.53 11.80
CA PRO A 27 -0.70 12.63 12.93
C PRO A 27 -1.79 11.56 13.02
N ASP A 28 -1.38 10.34 13.32
CA ASP A 28 -2.26 9.18 13.49
C ASP A 28 -1.83 8.35 14.71
N SER A 29 -2.45 7.18 14.89
CA SER A 29 -2.11 6.25 15.98
C SER A 29 -0.69 5.67 15.89
N PHE A 30 -0.03 5.76 14.73
CA PHE A 30 1.31 5.25 14.49
C PHE A 30 2.38 6.36 14.60
N SER A 31 2.03 7.61 14.29
CA SER A 31 2.92 8.77 14.38
C SER A 31 2.24 9.99 14.99
N ALA A 32 2.65 10.36 16.20
CA ALA A 32 2.21 11.57 16.88
C ALA A 32 2.59 12.89 16.15
N GLU A 33 3.52 12.82 15.18
CA GLU A 33 3.93 13.99 14.38
C GLU A 33 3.46 13.95 12.93
N GLY A 34 2.69 12.91 12.57
CA GLY A 34 2.41 12.57 11.19
C GLY A 34 3.69 12.17 10.46
N GLN A 35 3.65 12.17 9.13
CA GLN A 35 4.85 11.91 8.33
C GLN A 35 4.99 13.02 7.31
N LEU A 36 6.13 13.73 7.36
CA LEU A 36 6.46 14.75 6.38
C LEU A 36 7.38 14.15 5.32
N TRP A 37 6.86 13.96 4.11
CA TRP A 37 7.62 13.36 3.01
C TRP A 37 8.48 14.38 2.26
N GLY A 38 8.13 15.68 2.36
CA GLY A 38 8.96 16.77 1.86
C GLY A 38 8.97 16.93 0.33
N MET A 39 8.23 16.11 -0.42
CA MET A 39 8.03 16.29 -1.86
C MET A 39 7.01 17.40 -2.14
N PRO A 40 7.14 18.19 -3.22
CA PRO A 40 6.16 19.23 -3.53
C PRO A 40 4.83 18.59 -3.93
N VAL A 41 3.72 19.15 -3.46
CA VAL A 41 2.38 18.72 -3.88
C VAL A 41 2.08 19.18 -5.31
N PHE A 42 1.12 18.53 -5.96
CA PHE A 42 0.65 18.95 -7.28
C PHE A 42 -0.29 20.17 -7.19
N LYS A 43 -0.19 21.06 -8.16
CA LYS A 43 -1.22 22.07 -8.47
C LYS A 43 -2.28 21.41 -9.35
N TRP A 44 -3.25 20.72 -8.73
CA TRP A 44 -4.24 19.93 -9.48
C TRP A 44 -5.07 20.74 -10.48
N GLU A 45 -5.36 22.02 -10.20
CA GLU A 45 -6.03 22.91 -11.16
C GLU A 45 -5.18 23.14 -12.42
N ALA A 46 -3.87 23.37 -12.28
CA ALA A 46 -2.96 23.53 -13.42
C ALA A 46 -2.85 22.23 -14.25
N LEU A 47 -2.85 21.08 -13.57
CA LEU A 47 -2.94 19.78 -14.25
C LEU A 47 -4.26 19.64 -15.01
N LYS A 48 -5.38 20.04 -14.41
CA LYS A 48 -6.71 19.96 -15.02
C LYS A 48 -6.83 20.83 -16.28
N GLU A 49 -6.27 22.04 -16.27
CA GLU A 49 -6.23 22.94 -17.44
C GLU A 49 -5.56 22.30 -18.67
N THR A 50 -4.66 21.34 -18.45
CA THR A 50 -3.95 20.60 -19.50
C THR A 50 -4.51 19.20 -19.72
N ASN A 51 -5.73 18.91 -19.26
CA ASN A 51 -6.35 17.58 -19.26
C ASN A 51 -5.42 16.51 -18.67
N TYR A 52 -4.75 16.83 -17.57
CA TYR A 52 -3.87 15.94 -16.83
C TYR A 52 -2.74 15.33 -17.70
N LYS A 53 -2.32 16.01 -18.78
CA LYS A 53 -1.40 15.44 -19.78
C LYS A 53 -0.14 14.80 -19.17
N TRP A 54 0.48 15.44 -18.19
CA TRP A 54 1.66 14.90 -17.52
C TRP A 54 1.38 13.53 -16.85
N TRP A 55 0.23 13.39 -16.19
CA TRP A 55 -0.20 12.14 -15.56
C TRP A 55 -0.57 11.08 -16.59
N VAL A 56 -1.26 11.46 -17.67
CA VAL A 56 -1.54 10.57 -18.80
C VAL A 56 -0.23 9.97 -19.34
N ASP A 57 0.78 10.82 -19.60
CA ASP A 57 2.06 10.37 -20.14
C ASP A 57 2.83 9.50 -19.13
N ARG A 58 2.80 9.85 -17.84
CA ARG A 58 3.40 9.04 -16.76
C ARG A 58 2.78 7.65 -16.68
N LEU A 59 1.45 7.57 -16.63
CA LEU A 59 0.74 6.29 -16.50
C LEU A 59 0.85 5.46 -17.78
N ARG A 60 0.75 6.09 -18.95
CA ARG A 60 1.03 5.43 -20.25
C ARG A 60 2.40 4.76 -20.24
N LYS A 61 3.42 5.45 -19.74
CA LYS A 61 4.76 4.85 -19.69
C LYS A 61 4.85 3.67 -18.71
N ASN A 62 4.12 3.71 -17.60
CA ASN A 62 4.11 2.61 -16.64
C ASN A 62 3.38 1.37 -17.19
N ILE A 63 2.26 1.55 -17.90
CA ILE A 63 1.53 0.41 -18.49
C ILE A 63 2.24 -0.22 -19.70
N GLU A 64 3.25 0.44 -20.27
CA GLU A 64 4.19 -0.19 -21.21
C GLU A 64 5.15 -1.17 -20.53
N LEU A 65 5.37 -1.02 -19.22
CA LEU A 65 6.34 -1.80 -18.45
C LEU A 65 5.68 -2.85 -17.55
N PHE A 66 4.44 -2.59 -17.11
CA PHE A 66 3.73 -3.40 -16.13
C PHE A 66 2.28 -3.64 -16.56
N ASP A 67 1.80 -4.87 -16.39
CA ASP A 67 0.40 -5.23 -16.67
C ASP A 67 -0.58 -4.63 -15.65
N LEU A 68 -0.10 -4.30 -14.45
CA LEU A 68 -0.87 -3.75 -13.35
C LEU A 68 -0.02 -2.74 -12.58
N VAL A 69 -0.56 -1.54 -12.31
CA VAL A 69 0.16 -0.45 -11.64
C VAL A 69 -0.53 -0.12 -10.32
N ARG A 70 0.17 -0.31 -9.20
CA ARG A 70 -0.30 0.15 -7.89
C ARG A 70 -0.17 1.68 -7.80
N LEU A 71 -1.28 2.36 -7.56
CA LEU A 71 -1.33 3.79 -7.27
C LEU A 71 -1.10 4.00 -5.78
N ASP A 72 0.16 4.28 -5.45
CA ASP A 72 0.60 4.60 -4.09
C ASP A 72 -0.12 5.83 -3.53
N HIS A 73 -0.54 5.76 -2.27
CA HIS A 73 -1.29 6.80 -1.59
C HIS A 73 -2.54 7.26 -2.37
N PHE A 74 -3.34 6.29 -2.83
CA PHE A 74 -4.51 6.54 -3.70
C PHE A 74 -5.46 7.60 -3.14
N ARG A 75 -5.57 7.68 -1.81
CA ARG A 75 -6.44 8.66 -1.16
C ARG A 75 -6.14 10.13 -1.55
N ALA A 76 -4.90 10.42 -1.99
CA ALA A 76 -4.49 11.71 -2.54
C ALA A 76 -5.35 12.20 -3.71
N PHE A 77 -5.96 11.27 -4.46
CA PHE A 77 -6.84 11.61 -5.56
C PHE A 77 -8.19 12.16 -5.09
N GLU A 78 -8.64 11.82 -3.87
CA GLU A 78 -9.85 12.41 -3.26
C GLU A 78 -9.51 13.73 -2.55
N ALA A 79 -8.55 13.68 -1.64
CA ALA A 79 -8.00 14.83 -0.91
C ALA A 79 -6.53 14.55 -0.60
N TYR A 80 -5.69 15.52 -0.30
CA TYR A 80 -4.29 15.28 0.10
C TYR A 80 -3.90 16.21 1.25
N TRP A 81 -2.95 15.80 2.07
CA TRP A 81 -2.48 16.60 3.19
C TRP A 81 -1.33 17.48 2.73
N GLU A 82 -1.54 18.79 2.75
CA GLU A 82 -0.56 19.79 2.37
C GLU A 82 0.03 20.47 3.60
N VAL A 83 1.35 20.48 3.70
CA VAL A 83 2.10 21.13 4.77
C VAL A 83 2.86 22.32 4.19
N ALA A 84 2.79 23.49 4.82
CA ALA A 84 3.51 24.67 4.35
C ALA A 84 5.02 24.44 4.34
N ALA A 85 5.70 24.97 3.31
CA ALA A 85 7.16 24.88 3.21
C ALA A 85 7.87 25.46 4.45
N GLY A 86 8.93 24.79 4.90
CA GLY A 86 9.73 25.20 6.06
C GLY A 86 9.28 24.57 7.40
N GLU A 87 8.10 23.93 7.44
CA GLU A 87 7.70 23.08 8.56
C GLU A 87 8.65 21.88 8.72
N LYS A 88 8.81 21.43 9.98
CA LYS A 88 9.66 20.28 10.32
C LYS A 88 8.88 18.99 10.53
N THR A 89 7.57 19.09 10.72
CA THR A 89 6.66 17.97 10.99
C THR A 89 5.41 18.13 10.14
N ALA A 90 4.57 17.10 10.06
CA ALA A 90 3.32 17.17 9.31
C ALA A 90 2.13 17.65 10.15
N LYS A 91 2.34 18.03 11.42
CA LYS A 91 1.28 18.47 12.35
C LYS A 91 0.47 19.66 11.82
N ASN A 92 1.16 20.64 11.23
CA ASN A 92 0.56 21.90 10.77
C ASN A 92 0.23 21.86 9.28
N GLY A 93 -0.45 20.81 8.83
CA GLY A 93 -0.98 20.72 7.47
C GLY A 93 -2.47 20.94 7.40
N GLU A 94 -3.00 20.86 6.19
CA GLU A 94 -4.42 20.94 5.90
C GLU A 94 -4.83 19.97 4.79
N TRP A 95 -6.06 19.45 4.89
CA TRP A 95 -6.65 18.66 3.82
C TRP A 95 -7.04 19.57 2.66
N LYS A 96 -6.50 19.30 1.48
CA LYS A 96 -6.84 19.94 0.21
C LYS A 96 -7.57 18.96 -0.70
N PRO A 97 -8.53 19.41 -1.51
CA PRO A 97 -9.21 18.52 -2.47
C PRO A 97 -8.24 18.03 -3.55
N GLY A 98 -8.29 16.74 -3.84
CA GLY A 98 -7.67 16.14 -5.02
C GLY A 98 -8.55 16.29 -6.27
N PRO A 99 -8.13 15.72 -7.41
CA PRO A 99 -8.83 15.87 -8.68
C PRO A 99 -10.08 14.97 -8.84
N ARG A 100 -10.27 13.98 -7.96
CA ARG A 100 -11.43 13.06 -7.91
C ARG A 100 -11.71 12.37 -9.25
N SER A 101 -12.98 12.09 -9.55
CA SER A 101 -13.43 11.31 -10.70
C SER A 101 -13.05 11.92 -12.05
N ASP A 102 -12.92 13.25 -12.13
CA ASP A 102 -12.51 13.96 -13.35
C ASP A 102 -11.15 13.46 -13.87
N PHE A 103 -10.21 13.20 -12.96
CA PHE A 103 -8.91 12.62 -13.30
C PHE A 103 -9.05 11.25 -13.96
N PHE A 104 -9.80 10.35 -13.33
CA PHE A 104 -9.90 8.96 -13.76
C PHE A 104 -10.71 8.81 -15.04
N HIS A 105 -11.72 9.65 -15.28
CA HIS A 105 -12.39 9.71 -16.59
C HIS A 105 -11.43 10.10 -17.72
N VAL A 106 -10.54 11.07 -17.48
CA VAL A 106 -9.50 11.43 -18.47
C VAL A 106 -8.52 10.28 -18.66
N MET A 107 -8.06 9.62 -17.59
CA MET A 107 -7.18 8.46 -17.71
C MET A 107 -7.84 7.33 -18.51
N GLU A 108 -9.09 6.99 -18.23
CA GLU A 108 -9.81 5.92 -18.92
C GLU A 108 -9.95 6.24 -20.41
N LYS A 109 -10.28 7.49 -20.75
CA LYS A 109 -10.38 7.95 -22.13
C LYS A 109 -9.03 7.89 -22.87
N GLU A 110 -7.96 8.34 -22.24
CA GLU A 110 -6.63 8.50 -22.88
C GLU A 110 -5.78 7.22 -22.88
N LEU A 111 -6.08 6.28 -21.99
CA LEU A 111 -5.37 5.00 -21.85
C LEU A 111 -6.20 3.81 -22.33
N GLY A 112 -7.52 3.95 -22.46
CA GLY A 112 -8.47 2.93 -22.90
C GLY A 112 -8.83 1.89 -21.83
N GLN A 113 -8.00 1.75 -20.80
CA GLN A 113 -8.22 0.90 -19.64
C GLN A 113 -7.50 1.47 -18.41
N LEU A 114 -7.93 1.07 -17.23
CA LEU A 114 -7.35 1.45 -15.95
C LEU A 114 -6.77 0.21 -15.24
N PRO A 115 -5.62 -0.32 -15.67
CA PRO A 115 -4.99 -1.50 -15.05
C PRO A 115 -4.32 -1.09 -13.73
N PHE A 116 -5.10 -0.55 -12.80
CA PHE A 116 -4.62 0.09 -11.59
C PHE A 116 -5.13 -0.62 -10.34
N VAL A 117 -4.29 -0.65 -9.29
CA VAL A 117 -4.67 -1.06 -7.94
C VAL A 117 -4.61 0.17 -7.06
N ALA A 118 -5.66 0.45 -6.30
CA ALA A 118 -5.65 1.49 -5.30
C ALA A 118 -4.91 1.00 -4.06
N GLU A 119 -3.80 1.67 -3.69
CA GLU A 119 -3.27 1.55 -2.34
C GLU A 119 -4.16 2.41 -1.42
N ASP A 120 -5.11 1.75 -0.78
CA ASP A 120 -6.17 2.32 0.06
C ASP A 120 -6.02 1.86 1.53
N LEU A 121 -4.79 1.86 2.04
CA LEU A 121 -4.49 1.54 3.43
C LEU A 121 -4.48 2.80 4.30
N GLY A 122 -4.55 2.60 5.62
CA GLY A 122 -4.51 3.67 6.62
C GLY A 122 -5.91 4.19 6.99
N ASP A 123 -5.98 5.42 7.47
CA ASP A 123 -7.24 6.09 7.82
C ASP A 123 -7.92 6.61 6.54
N ILE A 124 -8.89 5.83 6.06
CA ILE A 124 -9.57 6.03 4.78
C ILE A 124 -11.05 6.33 5.04
N ASN A 125 -11.53 7.43 4.45
CA ASN A 125 -12.94 7.80 4.52
C ASN A 125 -13.76 7.15 3.39
N GLN A 126 -15.09 7.21 3.51
CA GLN A 126 -15.99 6.63 2.52
C GLN A 126 -15.84 7.26 1.12
N ASP A 127 -15.45 8.54 1.03
CA ASP A 127 -15.30 9.22 -0.26
C ASP A 127 -14.15 8.63 -1.10
N VAL A 128 -13.04 8.23 -0.45
CA VAL A 128 -11.94 7.53 -1.12
C VAL A 128 -12.39 6.14 -1.61
N LEU A 129 -13.16 5.41 -0.79
CA LEU A 129 -13.70 4.11 -1.17
C LEU A 129 -14.68 4.23 -2.35
N ASN A 130 -15.56 5.24 -2.30
CA ASN A 130 -16.49 5.53 -3.40
C ASN A 130 -15.74 5.85 -4.69
N LEU A 131 -14.67 6.64 -4.63
CA LEU A 131 -13.84 6.97 -5.79
C LEU A 131 -13.16 5.71 -6.36
N ARG A 132 -12.63 4.84 -5.51
CA ARG A 132 -12.06 3.54 -5.93
C ARG A 132 -13.12 2.70 -6.65
N ASP A 133 -14.29 2.57 -6.05
CA ASP A 133 -15.37 1.69 -6.50
C ASP A 133 -16.06 2.19 -7.77
N GLU A 134 -16.17 3.52 -7.94
CA GLU A 134 -16.69 4.17 -9.16
C GLU A 134 -15.93 3.71 -10.42
N PHE A 135 -14.61 3.55 -10.30
CA PHE A 135 -13.73 3.10 -11.40
C PHE A 135 -13.39 1.61 -11.32
N HIS A 136 -14.08 0.86 -10.45
CA HIS A 136 -13.88 -0.57 -10.23
C HIS A 136 -12.42 -0.96 -9.95
N LEU A 137 -11.64 -0.07 -9.32
CA LEU A 137 -10.24 -0.33 -9.02
C LEU A 137 -10.14 -1.33 -7.86
N PRO A 138 -9.35 -2.41 -7.97
CA PRO A 138 -9.11 -3.27 -6.82
C PRO A 138 -8.37 -2.51 -5.71
N GLY A 139 -8.83 -2.68 -4.46
CA GLY A 139 -8.14 -2.18 -3.27
C GLY A 139 -7.11 -3.18 -2.73
N MET A 140 -6.57 -2.90 -1.55
CA MET A 140 -5.58 -3.74 -0.87
C MET A 140 -6.06 -4.17 0.52
N LYS A 141 -5.72 -5.41 0.90
CA LYS A 141 -5.97 -5.97 2.23
C LYS A 141 -4.69 -6.55 2.79
N VAL A 142 -4.32 -6.19 4.01
CA VAL A 142 -3.09 -6.65 4.67
C VAL A 142 -3.43 -7.42 5.95
N LEU A 143 -3.11 -8.71 5.99
CA LEU A 143 -3.49 -9.60 7.10
C LEU A 143 -2.89 -9.18 8.45
N GLN A 144 -1.70 -8.56 8.47
CA GLN A 144 -1.12 -8.01 9.71
C GLN A 144 -2.01 -6.95 10.38
N PHE A 145 -2.96 -6.34 9.66
CA PHE A 145 -3.90 -5.35 10.21
C PHE A 145 -5.24 -5.96 10.66
N ALA A 146 -5.46 -7.26 10.44
CA ALA A 146 -6.78 -7.90 10.58
C ALA A 146 -7.17 -8.27 12.01
N PHE A 147 -6.21 -8.37 12.93
CA PHE A 147 -6.39 -9.05 14.22
C PHE A 147 -6.41 -8.10 15.42
N GLY A 148 -6.86 -6.85 15.22
CA GLY A 148 -7.15 -5.88 16.28
C GLY A 148 -8.32 -6.31 17.19
N GLU A 149 -8.69 -5.47 18.15
CA GLU A 149 -9.82 -5.76 19.07
C GLU A 149 -11.17 -5.91 18.32
N ASP A 150 -11.30 -5.21 17.21
CA ASP A 150 -12.43 -5.19 16.28
C ASP A 150 -12.34 -6.25 15.17
N MET A 151 -11.47 -7.27 15.31
CA MET A 151 -11.22 -8.29 14.28
C MET A 151 -12.48 -8.83 13.56
N PRO A 152 -13.60 -9.16 14.22
CA PRO A 152 -14.80 -9.65 13.53
C PRO A 152 -15.42 -8.65 12.54
N GLN A 153 -15.16 -7.35 12.74
CA GLN A 153 -15.67 -6.26 11.89
C GLN A 153 -14.56 -5.63 11.04
N SER A 154 -13.30 -5.98 11.29
CA SER A 154 -12.16 -5.42 10.57
C SER A 154 -12.31 -5.59 9.07
N ASP A 155 -12.06 -4.53 8.31
CA ASP A 155 -12.03 -4.59 6.86
C ASP A 155 -10.90 -5.47 6.32
N TYR A 156 -9.91 -5.80 7.15
CA TYR A 156 -8.74 -6.60 6.79
C TYR A 156 -8.91 -8.10 7.10
N ILE A 157 -10.02 -8.54 7.69
CA ILE A 157 -10.24 -9.98 7.98
C ILE A 157 -10.86 -10.73 6.78
N PRO A 158 -10.36 -11.95 6.43
CA PRO A 158 -10.79 -12.63 5.20
C PRO A 158 -12.28 -12.89 5.03
N HIS A 159 -13.05 -13.06 6.10
CA HIS A 159 -14.50 -13.32 5.98
C HIS A 159 -15.32 -12.07 5.64
N ASN A 160 -14.72 -10.87 5.72
CA ASN A 160 -15.35 -9.60 5.32
C ASN A 160 -14.89 -9.13 3.93
N TYR A 161 -14.05 -9.90 3.23
CA TYR A 161 -13.59 -9.53 1.89
C TYR A 161 -14.69 -9.67 0.84
N ASP A 162 -14.65 -8.78 -0.15
CA ASP A 162 -15.23 -9.02 -1.47
C ASP A 162 -14.12 -9.47 -2.45
N LYS A 163 -14.45 -9.65 -3.72
CA LYS A 163 -13.54 -10.17 -4.75
C LYS A 163 -12.56 -9.14 -5.28
N ASN A 164 -12.95 -7.87 -5.39
CA ASN A 164 -12.16 -6.83 -6.07
C ASN A 164 -11.04 -6.26 -5.18
N PHE A 165 -10.14 -7.12 -4.71
CA PHE A 165 -9.04 -6.76 -3.83
C PHE A 165 -7.80 -7.61 -4.12
N LEU A 166 -6.64 -7.04 -3.78
CA LEU A 166 -5.37 -7.75 -3.61
C LEU A 166 -5.15 -7.99 -2.12
N VAL A 167 -4.96 -9.25 -1.72
CA VAL A 167 -4.61 -9.60 -0.33
C VAL A 167 -3.11 -9.84 -0.19
N TYR A 168 -2.54 -9.35 0.90
CA TYR A 168 -1.15 -9.46 1.30
C TYR A 168 -1.05 -10.03 2.71
N SER A 169 -0.02 -10.83 2.99
CA SER A 169 0.36 -11.12 4.38
C SER A 169 0.86 -9.85 5.07
N GLY A 170 1.84 -9.20 4.43
CA GLY A 170 2.41 -7.89 4.73
C GLY A 170 2.88 -7.23 3.43
N THR A 171 3.14 -5.93 3.47
CA THR A 171 3.78 -5.19 2.38
C THR A 171 5.28 -5.04 2.64
N HIS A 172 5.97 -4.25 1.82
CA HIS A 172 7.39 -3.93 2.02
C HIS A 172 7.63 -2.95 3.18
N ASP A 173 6.60 -2.19 3.59
CA ASP A 173 6.64 -1.28 4.75
C ASP A 173 6.37 -2.00 6.08
N ASN A 174 5.78 -3.18 5.98
CA ASN A 174 5.54 -4.04 7.12
C ASN A 174 6.80 -4.81 7.50
N ASN A 175 6.86 -5.23 8.76
CA ASN A 175 7.79 -6.27 9.17
C ASN A 175 7.42 -7.61 8.48
N THR A 176 8.34 -8.56 8.46
CA THR A 176 7.98 -9.93 8.03
C THR A 176 6.90 -10.47 8.94
N THR A 177 6.08 -11.41 8.47
CA THR A 177 4.98 -11.96 9.26
C THR A 177 5.48 -12.64 10.53
N VAL A 178 6.66 -13.29 10.49
CA VAL A 178 7.30 -13.87 11.68
C VAL A 178 7.82 -12.76 12.61
N GLY A 179 8.53 -11.76 12.07
CA GLY A 179 9.05 -10.64 12.85
C GLY A 179 7.94 -9.85 13.53
N TRP A 180 6.90 -9.47 12.78
CA TRP A 180 5.69 -8.82 13.29
C TRP A 180 5.05 -9.61 14.43
N PHE A 181 4.82 -10.91 14.23
CA PHE A 181 4.18 -11.75 15.25
C PHE A 181 5.00 -11.83 16.54
N LYS A 182 6.33 -11.84 16.41
CA LYS A 182 7.27 -11.94 17.52
C LYS A 182 7.42 -10.62 18.29
N THR A 183 7.56 -9.50 17.58
CA THR A 183 8.02 -8.23 18.19
C THR A 183 6.96 -7.14 18.26
N GLU A 184 5.88 -7.24 17.49
CA GLU A 184 4.88 -6.16 17.34
C GLU A 184 3.47 -6.60 17.76
N ALA A 185 3.10 -7.87 17.55
CA ALA A 185 1.80 -8.41 17.97
C ALA A 185 1.75 -8.67 19.49
N ASP A 186 0.77 -8.07 20.17
CA ASP A 186 0.48 -8.37 21.57
C ASP A 186 -0.19 -9.74 21.77
N GLU A 187 -0.25 -10.22 23.01
CA GLU A 187 -0.86 -11.51 23.34
C GLU A 187 -2.35 -11.60 22.98
N GLY A 188 -3.08 -10.48 22.99
CA GLY A 188 -4.47 -10.43 22.54
C GLY A 188 -4.60 -10.70 21.04
N VAL A 189 -3.74 -10.09 20.23
CA VAL A 189 -3.63 -10.33 18.78
C VAL A 189 -3.30 -11.80 18.52
N LYS A 190 -2.29 -12.35 19.18
CA LYS A 190 -1.88 -13.77 19.02
C LYS A 190 -3.00 -14.75 19.36
N GLN A 191 -3.74 -14.49 20.43
CA GLN A 191 -4.90 -15.28 20.82
C GLN A 191 -6.04 -15.20 19.79
N ARG A 192 -6.31 -14.01 19.23
CA ARG A 192 -7.31 -13.84 18.17
C ARG A 192 -6.92 -14.57 16.90
N ILE A 193 -5.65 -14.55 16.50
CA ILE A 193 -5.15 -15.32 15.34
C ILE A 193 -5.36 -16.81 15.56
N SER A 194 -4.95 -17.35 16.72
CA SER A 194 -5.12 -18.78 17.04
C SER A 194 -6.59 -19.19 17.05
N ARG A 195 -7.46 -18.36 17.62
CA ARG A 195 -8.92 -18.58 17.62
C ARG A 195 -9.48 -18.60 16.21
N TYR A 196 -9.07 -17.66 15.37
CA TYR A 196 -9.53 -17.56 13.99
C TYR A 196 -9.01 -18.72 13.12
N ALA A 197 -7.77 -19.16 13.34
CA ALA A 197 -7.19 -20.32 12.67
C ALA A 197 -7.80 -21.65 13.16
N GLY A 198 -8.35 -21.69 14.37
CA GLY A 198 -8.92 -22.89 14.99
C GLY A 198 -7.89 -23.81 15.65
N PHE A 199 -6.64 -23.36 15.81
CA PHE A 199 -5.55 -24.09 16.47
C PHE A 199 -4.48 -23.11 16.97
N GLU A 200 -3.53 -23.61 17.76
CA GLU A 200 -2.44 -22.79 18.30
C GLU A 200 -1.49 -22.30 17.19
N VAL A 201 -1.37 -20.97 17.10
CA VAL A 201 -0.45 -20.31 16.16
C VAL A 201 0.77 -19.80 16.92
N THR A 202 1.95 -20.11 16.37
CA THR A 202 3.26 -19.84 16.96
C THR A 202 4.16 -19.15 15.94
N GLU A 203 5.30 -18.63 16.37
CA GLU A 203 6.33 -18.06 15.48
C GLU A 203 6.74 -19.04 14.36
N ALA A 204 6.74 -20.34 14.64
CA ALA A 204 7.14 -21.36 13.67
C ALA A 204 6.14 -21.56 12.52
N ASN A 205 4.86 -21.26 12.71
CA ASN A 205 3.80 -21.57 11.73
C ASN A 205 3.02 -20.34 11.21
N ILE A 206 3.16 -19.17 11.84
CA ILE A 206 2.38 -17.97 11.48
C ILE A 206 2.47 -17.58 10.00
N HIS A 207 3.66 -17.67 9.39
CA HIS A 207 3.85 -17.36 7.98
C HIS A 207 3.03 -18.29 7.06
N GLN A 208 2.92 -19.58 7.41
CA GLN A 208 2.09 -20.55 6.67
C GLN A 208 0.61 -20.33 6.90
N VAL A 209 0.24 -19.95 8.14
CA VAL A 209 -1.14 -19.60 8.49
C VAL A 209 -1.60 -18.40 7.65
N PHE A 210 -0.82 -17.33 7.59
CA PHE A 210 -1.14 -16.14 6.79
C PHE A 210 -1.12 -16.44 5.29
N ALA A 211 -0.17 -17.23 4.80
CA ALA A 211 -0.16 -17.67 3.41
C ALA A 211 -1.46 -18.42 3.03
N ARG A 212 -1.92 -19.34 3.89
CA ARG A 212 -3.19 -20.05 3.70
C ARG A 212 -4.40 -19.13 3.80
N MET A 213 -4.41 -18.14 4.70
CA MET A 213 -5.49 -17.16 4.79
C MET A 213 -5.57 -16.29 3.55
N ALA A 214 -4.44 -15.80 3.04
CA ALA A 214 -4.38 -15.00 1.82
C ALA A 214 -4.87 -15.81 0.61
N PHE A 215 -4.29 -17.00 0.39
CA PHE A 215 -4.67 -17.86 -0.74
C PHE A 215 -6.09 -18.44 -0.60
N GLY A 216 -6.56 -18.72 0.61
CA GLY A 216 -7.91 -19.22 0.87
C GLY A 216 -8.99 -18.14 0.86
N SER A 217 -8.63 -16.87 0.75
CA SER A 217 -9.60 -15.76 0.72
C SER A 217 -10.31 -15.66 -0.64
N VAL A 218 -11.34 -14.81 -0.71
CA VAL A 218 -12.08 -14.50 -1.95
C VAL A 218 -11.42 -13.40 -2.80
N ALA A 219 -10.32 -12.80 -2.34
CA ALA A 219 -9.61 -11.75 -3.07
C ALA A 219 -9.13 -12.24 -4.44
N GLN A 220 -9.22 -11.39 -5.46
CA GLN A 220 -8.87 -11.72 -6.85
C GLN A 220 -7.40 -12.15 -6.97
N ILE A 221 -6.48 -11.49 -6.26
CA ILE A 221 -5.05 -11.78 -6.29
C ILE A 221 -4.54 -11.88 -4.85
N ALA A 222 -3.74 -12.91 -4.57
CA ALA A 222 -3.01 -13.07 -3.31
C ALA A 222 -1.51 -12.88 -3.56
N VAL A 223 -0.87 -12.02 -2.77
CA VAL A 223 0.54 -11.66 -2.90
C VAL A 223 1.24 -11.95 -1.59
N LEU A 224 2.36 -12.68 -1.63
CA LEU A 224 3.20 -12.93 -0.47
C LEU A 224 4.59 -12.34 -0.73
N PRO A 225 5.15 -11.53 0.19
CA PRO A 225 6.56 -11.23 0.20
C PRO A 225 7.38 -12.52 0.25
N ILE A 226 8.50 -12.57 -0.46
CA ILE A 226 9.34 -13.77 -0.49
C ILE A 226 9.89 -14.10 0.91
N GLN A 227 10.05 -13.11 1.77
CA GLN A 227 10.43 -13.29 3.17
C GLN A 227 9.42 -14.13 3.94
N ASP A 228 8.12 -13.94 3.69
CA ASP A 228 7.04 -14.70 4.32
C ASP A 228 6.92 -16.10 3.73
N VAL A 229 7.18 -16.25 2.42
CA VAL A 229 7.28 -17.58 1.79
C VAL A 229 8.40 -18.42 2.43
N LEU A 230 9.50 -17.77 2.81
CA LEU A 230 10.67 -18.39 3.43
C LEU A 230 10.59 -18.45 4.97
N GLY A 231 9.57 -17.85 5.59
CA GLY A 231 9.43 -17.79 7.05
C GLY A 231 10.55 -17.03 7.76
N LEU A 232 11.09 -15.97 7.14
CA LEU A 232 12.17 -15.16 7.70
C LEU A 232 11.66 -14.19 8.77
N ASP A 233 12.52 -13.87 9.73
CA ASP A 233 12.25 -12.98 10.85
C ASP A 233 12.48 -11.49 10.51
N GLU A 234 12.47 -10.63 11.52
CA GLU A 234 12.61 -9.17 11.38
C GLU A 234 13.92 -8.72 10.70
N SER A 235 14.96 -9.55 10.67
CA SER A 235 16.23 -9.25 9.99
C SER A 235 16.07 -9.14 8.47
N ALA A 236 14.96 -9.65 7.92
CA ALA A 236 14.63 -9.61 6.50
C ALA A 236 13.62 -8.50 6.13
N ARG A 237 13.28 -7.60 7.06
CA ARG A 237 12.39 -6.46 6.80
C ARG A 237 12.96 -5.59 5.67
N MET A 238 12.11 -5.20 4.73
CA MET A 238 12.52 -4.42 3.55
C MET A 238 12.61 -2.93 3.86
N ASN A 239 11.58 -2.37 4.49
CA ASN A 239 11.51 -0.97 4.84
C ASN A 239 10.91 -0.81 6.24
N THR A 240 11.46 0.12 7.02
CA THR A 240 10.87 0.65 8.25
C THR A 240 10.45 2.09 7.96
N PRO A 241 9.14 2.37 7.85
CA PRO A 241 8.65 3.71 7.59
C PRO A 241 9.22 4.74 8.56
N SER A 242 9.49 5.94 8.05
CA SER A 242 10.11 7.05 8.79
C SER A 242 11.54 6.81 9.29
N SER A 243 12.17 5.67 8.99
CA SER A 243 13.61 5.46 9.19
C SER A 243 14.42 5.90 7.97
N SER A 244 15.60 6.46 8.19
CA SER A 244 16.60 6.73 7.15
C SER A 244 17.69 5.65 7.05
N GLU A 245 17.66 4.66 7.93
CA GLU A 245 18.70 3.63 8.05
C GLU A 245 18.16 2.24 7.73
N ASN A 246 19.03 1.40 7.14
CA ASN A 246 18.83 -0.04 6.92
C ASN A 246 17.59 -0.42 6.08
N ASN A 247 17.09 0.47 5.24
CA ASN A 247 15.99 0.22 4.31
C ASN A 247 16.50 -0.21 2.93
N TRP A 248 15.70 -0.99 2.21
CA TRP A 248 15.91 -1.39 0.81
C TRP A 248 17.19 -2.21 0.56
N ALA A 249 17.76 -2.79 1.62
CA ALA A 249 19.04 -3.48 1.57
C ALA A 249 18.93 -5.01 1.59
N TRP A 250 17.77 -5.56 1.99
CA TRP A 250 17.59 -7.01 2.04
C TRP A 250 17.68 -7.64 0.65
N ARG A 251 18.36 -8.78 0.57
CA ARG A 251 18.55 -9.54 -0.67
C ARG A 251 18.40 -11.02 -0.42
N LEU A 252 17.72 -11.68 -1.34
CA LEU A 252 17.68 -13.13 -1.41
C LEU A 252 19.10 -13.69 -1.66
N LEU A 253 19.51 -14.66 -0.86
CA LEU A 253 20.76 -15.38 -1.04
C LEU A 253 20.61 -16.51 -2.08
N PRO A 254 21.69 -16.89 -2.78
CA PRO A 254 21.69 -18.05 -3.65
C PRO A 254 21.14 -19.30 -2.93
N ASN A 255 20.27 -20.04 -3.61
CA ASN A 255 19.65 -21.29 -3.13
C ASN A 255 18.69 -21.18 -1.93
N GLN A 256 18.30 -19.98 -1.49
CA GLN A 256 17.24 -19.83 -0.48
C GLN A 256 15.86 -20.29 -1.01
N ILE A 257 15.58 -20.00 -2.29
CA ILE A 257 14.49 -20.65 -3.01
C ILE A 257 15.02 -21.99 -3.51
N ASN A 258 14.39 -23.07 -3.05
CA ASN A 258 14.75 -24.44 -3.43
C ASN A 258 13.49 -25.24 -3.81
N ALA A 259 13.67 -26.49 -4.23
CA ALA A 259 12.57 -27.37 -4.64
C ALA A 259 11.49 -27.55 -3.56
N GLY A 260 11.83 -27.42 -2.27
CA GLY A 260 10.87 -27.42 -1.17
C GLY A 260 9.98 -26.18 -1.18
N THR A 261 10.56 -24.99 -1.40
CA THR A 261 9.84 -23.73 -1.56
C THR A 261 8.89 -23.78 -2.76
N GLU A 262 9.39 -24.26 -3.91
CA GLU A 262 8.59 -24.41 -5.13
C GLU A 262 7.41 -25.37 -4.91
N LYS A 263 7.67 -26.51 -4.27
CA LYS A 263 6.63 -27.49 -3.94
C LYS A 263 5.58 -26.89 -3.00
N TYR A 264 6.00 -26.17 -1.96
CA TYR A 264 5.09 -25.51 -1.02
C TYR A 264 4.17 -24.51 -1.73
N LEU A 265 4.73 -23.64 -2.57
CA LEU A 265 3.94 -22.67 -3.35
C LEU A 265 2.98 -23.37 -4.32
N LEU A 266 3.44 -24.43 -5.00
CA LEU A 266 2.60 -25.21 -5.91
C LEU A 266 1.45 -25.92 -5.18
N GLU A 267 1.69 -26.44 -3.98
CA GLU A 267 0.65 -27.04 -3.14
C GLU A 267 -0.36 -25.97 -2.70
N LEU A 268 0.10 -24.78 -2.33
CA LEU A 268 -0.76 -23.66 -1.95
C LEU A 268 -1.65 -23.20 -3.11
N THR A 269 -1.08 -22.97 -4.30
CA THR A 269 -1.84 -22.56 -5.49
C THR A 269 -2.85 -23.63 -5.91
N LYS A 270 -2.49 -24.91 -5.91
CA LYS A 270 -3.41 -26.01 -6.23
C LYS A 270 -4.54 -26.15 -5.22
N THR A 271 -4.22 -26.09 -3.92
CA THR A 271 -5.21 -26.27 -2.84
C THR A 271 -6.31 -25.22 -2.92
N TYR A 272 -5.96 -23.98 -3.24
CA TYR A 272 -6.90 -22.86 -3.26
C TYR A 272 -7.31 -22.42 -4.67
N ASN A 273 -7.01 -23.23 -5.69
CA ASN A 273 -7.37 -22.97 -7.09
C ASN A 273 -6.90 -21.60 -7.63
N ARG A 274 -5.62 -21.30 -7.42
CA ARG A 274 -4.92 -20.08 -7.86
C ARG A 274 -3.76 -20.40 -8.81
N GLN A 275 -3.94 -21.41 -9.67
CA GLN A 275 -2.96 -21.77 -10.70
C GLN A 275 -3.08 -20.87 -11.93
#